data_AF-A0A0A2KA90-F1
#
_entry.id   AF-A0A0A2KA90-F1
#
_cell.length_a   1.000
_cell.length_b   1.000
_cell.length_c   1.000
_cell.angle_alpha   90.00
_cell.angle_beta   90.00
_cell.angle_gamma   90.00
#
_symmetry.space_group_name_H-M   'P 1'
#
loop_
_entity.id
_entity.type
_entity.pdbx_description
1 polymer ?
#
loop_
_entity_poly.entity_id
_entity_poly.type
_entity_poly.pdbx_seq_one_letter_code
_entity_poly.pdbx_strand_id
1 'polypeptide(L)'
;MGTATDLPSSLSNSYSLGGLPPPYTEHDPQTAAQASRHDTPSYTESTSTSATTKFPPAMNGYFQWKLTTTFHLGPTADEKLFAVSTPATVFNNKPTIVLYDGPTNKHPVMATAQGDKWGRTRPIEITLPPRPGSQHEDAVVEQVIPGGSLKHISPIHTFEISVGPKGTTRERFEWRKSHGNEIKELAGFSYGWKLVRLAGPVNNVGGRRKERDRGYTSDGLEIVALIAHNASWSLTKGFRFTFMGAGLTGTMGENWEIVVVTSALQLWFIDVQDAATS
;
A
#
# COMPACT_ATOMS: atom_id res chain seq x y z
N MET A 1 -36.14 23.55 75.39
CA MET A 1 -35.66 23.17 76.74
C MET A 1 -35.68 21.65 76.78
N GLY A 2 -34.56 20.95 76.60
CA GLY A 2 -33.55 20.65 77.64
C GLY A 2 -34.03 19.39 78.38
N THR A 3 -33.35 18.25 78.53
CA THR A 3 -31.94 17.87 78.77
C THR A 3 -31.84 16.34 78.50
N ALA A 4 -30.83 15.71 77.87
CA ALA A 4 -29.39 15.56 78.13
C ALA A 4 -29.02 14.80 79.44
N THR A 5 -28.43 13.60 79.29
CA THR A 5 -27.47 12.92 80.20
C THR A 5 -26.77 11.79 79.39
N ASP A 6 -25.60 12.01 78.78
CA ASP A 6 -24.19 11.79 79.22
C ASP A 6 -23.79 10.31 79.46
N LEU A 7 -22.99 9.65 78.59
CA LEU A 7 -21.49 9.60 78.40
C LEU A 7 -20.74 8.69 79.41
N PRO A 8 -19.65 7.95 79.03
CA PRO A 8 -18.34 8.45 78.54
C PRO A 8 -17.77 7.68 77.30
N SER A 9 -16.90 8.14 76.40
CA SER A 9 -15.62 8.91 76.38
C SER A 9 -14.33 8.09 76.60
N SER A 10 -13.67 7.70 75.51
CA SER A 10 -12.20 7.64 75.30
C SER A 10 -11.91 7.50 73.79
N LEU A 11 -11.52 8.55 73.05
CA LEU A 11 -10.14 8.95 72.68
C LEU A 11 -9.34 7.79 72.06
N SER A 12 -8.83 7.84 70.81
CA SER A 12 -8.04 8.90 70.18
C SER A 12 -8.09 8.85 68.65
N ASN A 13 -8.32 10.00 68.02
CA ASN A 13 -8.21 10.22 66.58
C ASN A 13 -6.87 10.93 66.32
N SER A 14 -5.96 10.32 65.57
CA SER A 14 -4.77 11.00 65.04
C SER A 14 -4.89 11.11 63.52
N TYR A 15 -5.18 12.33 63.06
CA TYR A 15 -5.13 12.71 61.65
C TYR A 15 -3.67 12.81 61.21
N SER A 16 -3.24 11.97 60.27
CA SER A 16 -1.97 12.13 59.56
C SER A 16 -2.22 12.85 58.24
N LEU A 17 -2.01 14.17 58.24
CA LEU A 17 -1.72 14.96 57.04
C LEU A 17 -0.30 14.59 56.57
N GLY A 18 -0.12 14.06 55.37
CA GLY A 18 1.24 13.80 54.87
C GLY A 18 1.30 12.98 53.60
N GLY A 19 1.21 13.66 52.45
CA GLY A 19 1.41 13.04 51.15
C GLY A 19 1.41 14.05 50.02
N LEU A 20 2.10 15.18 50.19
CA LEU A 20 2.41 16.06 49.06
C LEU A 20 3.40 15.34 48.13
N PRO A 21 3.28 15.49 46.80
CA PRO A 21 4.29 14.96 45.86
C PRO A 21 5.64 15.63 46.13
N PRO A 22 6.76 14.93 45.84
CA PRO A 22 8.08 15.48 46.09
C PRO A 22 8.30 16.76 45.28
N PRO A 23 9.08 17.73 45.81
CA PRO A 23 9.41 18.96 45.11
C PRO A 23 10.21 18.65 43.84
N TYR A 24 9.89 19.37 42.76
CA TYR A 24 10.67 19.31 41.52
C TYR A 24 12.08 19.86 41.78
N THR A 25 13.10 19.02 41.64
CA THR A 25 14.48 19.47 41.52
C THR A 25 14.67 19.99 40.09
N GLU A 26 14.94 21.28 39.92
CA GLU A 26 15.46 21.80 38.65
C GLU A 26 16.82 21.15 38.38
N HIS A 27 16.90 20.40 37.28
CA HIS A 27 18.16 19.82 36.84
C HIS A 27 19.09 20.92 36.29
N ASP A 28 20.28 20.99 36.88
CA ASP A 28 21.42 21.79 36.44
C ASP A 28 21.70 21.54 34.93
N PRO A 29 21.92 22.55 34.08
CA PRO A 29 21.99 22.38 32.61
C PRO A 29 23.20 21.58 32.11
N GLN A 30 24.08 21.12 32.99
CA GLN A 30 25.35 20.50 32.61
C GLN A 30 25.35 18.96 32.56
N THR A 31 24.19 18.32 32.75
CA THR A 31 23.99 16.87 32.53
C THR A 31 23.18 16.56 31.25
N ALA A 32 22.88 17.56 30.42
CA ALA A 32 22.19 17.39 29.14
C ALA A 32 23.09 16.85 27.99
N ALA A 33 24.36 16.55 28.26
CA ALA A 33 25.32 16.08 27.25
C ALA A 33 25.51 14.55 27.19
N GLN A 34 24.77 13.77 27.97
CA GLN A 34 24.77 12.31 27.90
C GLN A 34 23.35 11.76 27.74
N ALA A 35 22.59 12.32 26.80
CA ALA A 35 21.54 11.54 26.17
C ALA A 35 22.23 10.42 25.39
N SER A 36 21.93 9.18 25.77
CA SER A 36 22.27 7.96 25.04
C SER A 36 22.17 8.23 23.54
N ARG A 37 23.33 8.13 22.85
CA ARG A 37 23.36 7.99 21.41
C ARG A 37 22.51 6.76 21.13
N HIS A 38 21.25 6.97 20.78
CA HIS A 38 20.51 5.96 20.07
C HIS A 38 21.31 5.77 18.79
N ASP A 39 22.02 4.63 18.72
CA ASP A 39 22.46 4.08 17.47
C ASP A 39 21.22 4.11 16.58
N THR A 40 21.21 5.09 15.68
CA THR A 40 20.30 5.05 14.56
C THR A 40 20.72 3.77 13.86
N PRO A 41 19.88 2.74 13.73
CA PRO A 41 20.26 1.60 12.92
C PRO A 41 20.47 2.16 11.52
N SER A 42 21.74 2.37 11.18
CA SER A 42 22.19 2.64 9.84
C SER A 42 21.79 1.40 9.09
N TYR A 43 20.71 1.50 8.33
CA TYR A 43 20.34 0.48 7.37
C TYR A 43 21.54 0.39 6.43
N THR A 44 22.38 -0.63 6.59
CA THR A 44 22.93 -1.27 5.42
C THR A 44 21.71 -1.65 4.60
N GLU A 45 21.42 -0.86 3.57
CA GLU A 45 20.87 -1.41 2.35
C GLU A 45 21.72 -2.64 2.06
N SER A 46 21.27 -3.81 2.53
CA SER A 46 21.71 -5.05 1.95
C SER A 46 21.32 -4.89 0.50
N THR A 47 22.32 -4.59 -0.33
CA THR A 47 22.26 -4.52 -1.78
C THR A 47 21.94 -5.92 -2.31
N SER A 48 20.78 -6.46 -1.95
CA SER A 48 20.07 -7.35 -2.84
C SER A 48 19.63 -6.44 -3.97
N THR A 49 20.44 -6.39 -5.03
CA THR A 49 20.01 -5.88 -6.33
C THR A 49 18.61 -6.44 -6.57
N SER A 50 17.59 -5.60 -6.44
CA SER A 50 16.22 -6.04 -6.61
C SER A 50 16.09 -6.59 -8.03
N ALA A 51 15.59 -7.81 -8.15
CA ALA A 51 15.67 -8.59 -9.37
C ALA A 51 14.34 -8.62 -10.13
N THR A 52 13.50 -7.60 -9.93
CA THR A 52 12.27 -7.44 -10.70
C THR A 52 12.57 -7.55 -12.19
N THR A 53 11.69 -8.23 -12.92
CA THR A 53 11.92 -8.66 -14.30
C THR A 53 11.66 -7.51 -15.27
N LYS A 54 10.58 -6.76 -15.06
CA LYS A 54 10.08 -5.76 -16.02
C LYS A 54 10.05 -4.35 -15.47
N PHE A 55 9.63 -4.17 -14.23
CA PHE A 55 9.49 -2.85 -13.62
C PHE A 55 10.60 -2.58 -12.62
N PRO A 56 10.96 -1.31 -12.36
CA PRO A 56 11.81 -1.00 -11.21
C PRO A 56 11.11 -1.37 -9.89
N PRO A 57 11.87 -1.59 -8.81
CA PRO A 57 11.33 -1.99 -7.50
C PRO A 57 10.30 -1.01 -6.93
N ALA A 58 10.52 0.28 -7.18
CA ALA A 58 9.61 1.35 -6.80
C ALA A 58 9.51 2.38 -7.92
N MET A 59 8.32 2.96 -8.07
CA MET A 59 8.03 3.99 -9.08
C MET A 59 6.93 4.93 -8.62
N ASN A 60 6.82 6.07 -9.29
CA ASN A 60 5.75 7.05 -9.08
C ASN A 60 4.95 7.23 -10.37
N GLY A 61 3.68 7.62 -10.23
CA GLY A 61 2.85 8.09 -11.33
C GLY A 61 2.97 9.61 -11.50
N TYR A 62 3.44 10.06 -12.66
CA TYR A 62 3.67 11.45 -13.01
C TYR A 62 2.62 11.97 -14.00
N PHE A 63 1.80 12.90 -13.55
CA PHE A 63 0.75 13.56 -14.31
C PHE A 63 1.26 14.88 -14.86
N GLN A 64 0.95 15.13 -16.13
CA GLN A 64 1.13 16.44 -16.75
C GLN A 64 -0.17 17.25 -16.62
N TRP A 65 -0.06 18.57 -16.61
CA TRP A 65 -1.17 19.46 -16.31
C TRP A 65 -2.39 19.27 -17.26
N LYS A 66 -3.57 19.11 -16.63
CA LYS A 66 -5.00 19.22 -17.04
C LYS A 66 -5.53 18.89 -18.44
N LEU A 67 -4.76 18.46 -19.45
CA LEU A 67 -5.32 18.10 -20.77
C LEU A 67 -4.89 16.74 -21.32
N THR A 68 -3.94 16.05 -20.71
CA THR A 68 -3.46 14.78 -21.23
C THR A 68 -4.17 13.61 -20.57
N THR A 69 -4.78 12.74 -21.38
CA THR A 69 -5.24 11.39 -21.02
C THR A 69 -4.09 10.43 -20.73
N THR A 70 -2.86 10.92 -20.65
CA THR A 70 -1.66 10.11 -20.52
C THR A 70 -0.85 10.61 -19.33
N PHE A 71 -0.37 9.67 -18.53
CA PHE A 71 0.59 9.90 -17.46
C PHE A 71 1.74 8.89 -17.56
N HIS A 72 2.80 9.10 -16.80
CA HIS A 72 4.03 8.33 -16.93
C HIS A 72 4.42 7.65 -15.63
N LEU A 73 5.04 6.48 -15.73
CA LEU A 73 5.60 5.74 -14.60
C LEU A 73 7.11 5.79 -14.66
N GLY A 74 7.75 5.98 -13.50
CA GLY A 74 9.19 5.97 -13.41
C GLY A 74 9.70 6.08 -11.97
N PRO A 75 10.97 5.72 -11.71
CA PRO A 75 11.60 5.95 -10.40
C PRO A 75 11.60 7.45 -10.05
N THR A 76 11.94 8.30 -11.02
CA THR A 76 12.04 9.75 -10.90
C THR A 76 11.24 10.49 -11.97
N ALA A 77 11.07 11.81 -11.85
CA ALA A 77 10.29 12.60 -12.81
C ALA A 77 10.99 12.73 -14.17
N ASP A 78 12.33 12.63 -14.18
CA ASP A 78 13.17 12.72 -15.37
C ASP A 78 13.35 11.33 -16.02
N GLU A 79 13.25 10.27 -15.24
CA GLU A 79 13.35 8.89 -15.69
C GLU A 79 11.98 8.24 -15.88
N LYS A 80 11.27 8.67 -16.93
CA LYS A 80 9.98 8.09 -17.32
C LYS A 80 10.23 6.82 -18.15
N LEU A 81 9.82 5.68 -17.63
CA LEU A 81 10.04 4.37 -18.26
C LEU A 81 8.82 3.88 -19.02
N PHE A 82 7.62 4.12 -18.48
CA PHE A 82 6.36 3.63 -19.05
C PHE A 82 5.34 4.75 -19.21
N ALA A 83 4.52 4.67 -20.25
CA ALA A 83 3.34 5.50 -20.42
C ALA A 83 2.09 4.71 -20.05
N VAL A 84 1.12 5.42 -19.48
CA VAL A 84 -0.23 4.93 -19.22
C VAL A 84 -1.20 5.90 -19.87
N SER A 85 -2.08 5.40 -20.74
CA SER A 85 -3.19 6.19 -21.26
C SER A 85 -4.52 5.73 -20.67
N THR A 86 -5.42 6.70 -20.47
CA THR A 86 -6.83 6.51 -20.16
C THR A 86 -7.60 7.06 -21.37
N PRO A 87 -7.84 6.25 -22.42
CA PRO A 87 -8.46 6.74 -23.64
C PRO A 87 -9.74 7.54 -23.35
N ALA A 88 -9.83 8.77 -23.87
CA ALA A 88 -10.98 9.67 -23.69
C ALA A 88 -12.21 9.24 -24.49
N THR A 89 -12.53 7.94 -24.55
CA THR A 89 -13.83 7.47 -25.04
C THR A 89 -14.90 7.78 -24.00
N VAL A 90 -15.20 9.08 -23.92
CA VAL A 90 -16.06 9.87 -23.02
C VAL A 90 -17.56 9.49 -23.10
N PHE A 91 -17.92 8.28 -23.57
CA PHE A 91 -19.31 7.82 -23.58
C PHE A 91 -19.53 6.36 -23.14
N ASN A 92 -18.51 5.63 -22.70
CA ASN A 92 -18.71 4.31 -22.09
C ASN A 92 -18.25 4.29 -20.63
N ASN A 93 -19.13 3.81 -19.75
CA ASN A 93 -18.99 3.72 -18.29
C ASN A 93 -17.92 2.70 -17.81
N LYS A 94 -16.80 2.57 -18.51
CA LYS A 94 -15.76 1.56 -18.25
C LYS A 94 -14.40 2.24 -18.06
N PRO A 95 -13.81 2.22 -16.84
CA PRO A 95 -12.46 2.68 -16.64
C PRO A 95 -11.55 1.76 -17.44
N THR A 96 -10.89 2.35 -18.43
CA THR A 96 -9.98 1.66 -19.35
C THR A 96 -8.62 2.30 -19.22
N ILE A 97 -7.61 1.50 -18.90
CA ILE A 97 -6.20 1.89 -18.92
C ILE A 97 -5.46 1.06 -19.96
N VAL A 98 -4.50 1.70 -20.61
CA VAL A 98 -3.55 1.06 -21.53
C VAL A 98 -2.15 1.38 -21.02
N LEU A 99 -1.42 0.33 -20.64
CA LEU A 99 -0.03 0.40 -20.23
C LEU A 99 0.86 0.10 -21.43
N TYR A 100 1.83 0.96 -21.69
CA TYR A 100 2.77 0.84 -22.81
C TYR A 100 4.16 0.44 -22.34
N ASP A 101 4.84 -0.35 -23.16
CA ASP A 101 6.22 -0.78 -22.95
C ASP A 101 7.24 0.28 -23.42
N GLY A 102 7.14 1.45 -22.80
CA GLY A 102 8.01 2.58 -23.06
C GLY A 102 7.34 3.91 -22.72
N PRO A 103 8.08 5.03 -22.81
CA PRO A 103 7.65 6.33 -22.28
C PRO A 103 6.55 7.02 -23.09
N THR A 104 6.08 6.43 -24.20
CA THR A 104 5.06 7.05 -25.06
C THR A 104 4.06 6.04 -25.57
N ASN A 105 2.87 6.50 -25.99
CA ASN A 105 1.82 5.66 -26.60
C ASN A 105 2.16 5.07 -27.98
N LYS A 106 3.36 5.36 -28.51
CA LYS A 106 3.87 4.75 -29.75
C LYS A 106 4.59 3.42 -29.49
N HIS A 107 4.88 3.11 -28.23
CA HIS A 107 5.51 1.85 -27.84
C HIS A 107 4.47 0.71 -27.83
N PRO A 108 4.91 -0.55 -27.88
CA PRO A 108 4.00 -1.69 -27.81
C PRO A 108 3.10 -1.64 -26.59
N VAL A 109 1.84 -2.06 -26.75
CA VAL A 109 0.92 -2.24 -25.62
C VAL A 109 1.41 -3.40 -24.78
N MET A 110 1.61 -3.15 -23.49
CA MET A 110 2.04 -4.15 -22.52
C MET A 110 0.84 -4.82 -21.85
N ALA A 111 -0.16 -4.01 -21.49
CA ALA A 111 -1.41 -4.51 -20.92
C ALA A 111 -2.54 -3.50 -21.13
N THR A 112 -3.76 -4.01 -21.14
CA THR A 112 -4.98 -3.20 -21.00
C THR A 112 -5.75 -3.67 -19.77
N ALA A 113 -6.47 -2.76 -19.11
CA ALA A 113 -7.47 -3.13 -18.11
C ALA A 113 -8.81 -2.53 -18.47
N GLN A 114 -9.89 -3.29 -18.27
CA GLN A 114 -11.26 -2.86 -18.48
C GLN A 114 -12.14 -3.31 -17.31
N GLY A 115 -12.86 -2.39 -16.70
CA GLY A 115 -13.81 -2.69 -15.62
C GLY A 115 -15.15 -1.98 -15.77
N ASP A 116 -15.99 -2.07 -14.74
CA ASP A 116 -17.10 -1.13 -14.52
C ASP A 116 -16.60 0.14 -13.83
N LYS A 117 -17.34 1.26 -13.94
CA LYS A 117 -16.98 2.59 -13.41
C LYS A 117 -16.39 2.57 -12.00
N TRP A 118 -16.97 1.77 -11.12
CA TRP A 118 -16.57 1.72 -9.70
C TRP A 118 -15.72 0.50 -9.35
N GLY A 119 -15.47 -0.43 -10.28
CA GLY A 119 -14.74 -1.67 -10.00
C GLY A 119 -15.36 -2.52 -8.89
N ARG A 120 -16.67 -2.44 -8.66
CA ARG A 120 -17.34 -3.08 -7.50
C ARG A 120 -18.27 -4.22 -7.91
N THR A 121 -18.80 -4.20 -9.12
CA THR A 121 -19.86 -5.13 -9.53
C THR A 121 -19.39 -6.18 -10.52
N ARG A 122 -18.41 -5.85 -11.36
CA ARG A 122 -17.90 -6.76 -12.40
C ARG A 122 -16.41 -6.98 -12.20
N PRO A 123 -15.89 -8.15 -12.59
CA PRO A 123 -14.45 -8.34 -12.69
C PRO A 123 -13.82 -7.27 -13.59
N ILE A 124 -12.64 -6.79 -13.20
CA ILE A 124 -11.76 -6.03 -14.06
C ILE A 124 -10.99 -7.06 -14.89
N GLU A 125 -11.14 -6.99 -16.20
CA GLU A 125 -10.38 -7.81 -17.15
C GLU A 125 -9.04 -7.13 -17.45
N ILE A 126 -7.94 -7.86 -17.28
CA ILE A 126 -6.59 -7.43 -17.63
C ILE A 126 -6.09 -8.32 -18.77
N THR A 127 -5.73 -7.70 -19.90
CA THR A 127 -5.28 -8.40 -21.10
C THR A 127 -3.85 -8.01 -21.42
N LEU A 128 -2.96 -9.01 -21.49
CA LEU A 128 -1.59 -8.88 -21.95
C LEU A 128 -1.54 -9.40 -23.40
N PRO A 129 -1.42 -8.52 -24.40
CA PRO A 129 -1.34 -8.96 -25.79
C PRO A 129 -0.01 -9.70 -26.07
N PRO A 130 0.04 -10.51 -27.13
CA PRO A 130 1.30 -10.99 -27.69
C PRO A 130 2.20 -9.81 -28.06
N ARG A 131 3.47 -9.85 -27.66
CA ARG A 131 4.42 -8.79 -28.02
C ARG A 131 5.83 -9.36 -28.26
N PRO A 132 6.64 -8.69 -29.09
CA PRO A 132 8.04 -9.08 -29.25
C PRO A 132 8.75 -9.11 -27.90
N GLY A 133 9.34 -10.26 -27.55
CA GLY A 133 10.05 -10.44 -26.29
C GLY A 133 9.17 -10.76 -25.07
N SER A 134 7.86 -10.98 -25.20
CA SER A 134 7.06 -11.52 -24.09
C SER A 134 7.37 -12.98 -23.81
N GLN A 135 7.11 -13.39 -22.56
CA GLN A 135 7.17 -14.79 -22.12
C GLN A 135 6.01 -15.66 -22.64
N HIS A 136 5.03 -15.06 -23.33
CA HIS A 136 3.86 -15.72 -23.91
C HIS A 136 3.73 -15.43 -25.40
N GLU A 137 3.27 -16.43 -26.16
CA GLU A 137 2.98 -16.33 -27.59
C GLU A 137 1.54 -15.87 -27.85
N ASP A 138 0.59 -16.30 -27.01
CA ASP A 138 -0.82 -15.95 -27.09
C ASP A 138 -1.20 -14.89 -26.05
N ALA A 139 -2.33 -14.21 -26.28
CA ALA A 139 -2.86 -13.24 -25.33
C ALA A 139 -3.15 -13.91 -23.97
N VAL A 140 -2.67 -13.31 -22.89
CA VAL A 140 -3.01 -13.73 -21.51
C VAL A 140 -4.11 -12.81 -21.01
N VAL A 141 -5.20 -13.40 -20.50
CA VAL A 141 -6.34 -12.66 -19.94
C VAL A 141 -6.56 -13.10 -18.51
N GLU A 142 -6.45 -12.17 -17.57
CA GLU A 142 -6.70 -12.40 -16.15
C GLU A 142 -7.83 -11.53 -15.63
N GLN A 143 -8.53 -12.01 -14.62
CA GLN A 143 -9.65 -11.30 -14.01
C GLN A 143 -9.33 -10.91 -12.56
N VAL A 144 -9.48 -9.62 -12.27
CA VAL A 144 -9.43 -9.08 -10.92
C VAL A 144 -10.87 -8.94 -10.42
N ILE A 145 -11.27 -9.86 -9.56
CA ILE A 145 -12.64 -10.03 -9.09
C ILE A 145 -12.85 -9.17 -7.83
N PRO A 146 -13.82 -8.25 -7.83
CA PRO A 146 -14.18 -7.51 -6.62
C PRO A 146 -14.85 -8.41 -5.58
N GLY A 147 -14.48 -8.23 -4.33
CA GLY A 147 -15.09 -8.86 -3.15
C GLY A 147 -15.39 -7.83 -2.06
N GLY A 148 -16.04 -8.27 -0.97
CA GLY A 148 -16.38 -7.39 0.14
C GLY A 148 -17.63 -6.52 -0.08
N SER A 149 -18.59 -6.98 -0.89
CA SER A 149 -19.82 -6.27 -1.33
C SER A 149 -20.81 -5.85 -0.21
N LEU A 150 -20.57 -6.21 1.05
CA LEU A 150 -21.43 -5.78 2.16
C LEU A 150 -21.04 -4.35 2.59
N LYS A 151 -22.03 -3.46 2.81
CA LYS A 151 -21.89 -2.01 3.11
C LYS A 151 -20.86 -1.61 4.19
N HIS A 152 -20.33 -2.55 4.96
CA HIS A 152 -19.40 -2.31 6.07
C HIS A 152 -18.07 -3.08 5.94
N ILE A 153 -17.86 -3.83 4.86
CA ILE A 153 -16.61 -4.54 4.62
C ILE A 153 -15.73 -3.68 3.71
N SER A 154 -14.47 -3.51 4.09
CA SER A 154 -13.49 -2.83 3.25
C SER A 154 -13.40 -3.54 1.90
N PRO A 155 -13.39 -2.81 0.77
CA PRO A 155 -13.32 -3.44 -0.55
C PRO A 155 -12.03 -4.25 -0.68
N ILE A 156 -12.16 -5.42 -1.29
CA ILE A 156 -11.06 -6.31 -1.66
C ILE A 156 -11.16 -6.66 -3.13
N HIS A 157 -10.03 -6.95 -3.76
CA HIS A 157 -9.98 -7.39 -5.15
C HIS A 157 -9.01 -8.54 -5.28
N THR A 158 -9.46 -9.66 -5.84
CA THR A 158 -8.68 -10.89 -5.91
C THR A 158 -8.39 -11.26 -7.35
N PHE A 159 -7.19 -11.75 -7.63
CA PHE A 159 -6.87 -12.39 -8.90
C PHE A 159 -5.99 -13.62 -8.68
N GLU A 160 -5.93 -14.45 -9.70
CA GLU A 160 -5.04 -15.60 -9.77
C GLU A 160 -4.16 -15.46 -11.00
N ILE A 161 -2.89 -15.84 -10.90
CA ILE A 161 -2.00 -15.85 -12.06
C ILE A 161 -0.89 -16.89 -11.87
N SER A 162 -0.41 -17.41 -12.98
CA SER A 162 0.78 -18.25 -13.04
C SER A 162 2.03 -17.47 -12.61
N VAL A 163 2.78 -18.02 -11.66
CA VAL A 163 4.07 -17.52 -11.19
C VAL A 163 5.18 -18.57 -11.31
N GLY A 164 6.42 -18.13 -11.11
CA GLY A 164 7.62 -18.97 -11.16
C GLY A 164 8.33 -18.91 -12.52
N PRO A 165 9.56 -19.46 -12.63
CA PRO A 165 10.40 -19.37 -13.83
C PRO A 165 9.78 -19.93 -15.12
N LYS A 166 8.72 -20.73 -15.00
CA LYS A 166 7.98 -21.33 -16.12
C LYS A 166 6.47 -21.05 -16.06
N GLY A 167 6.01 -20.16 -15.16
CA GLY A 167 4.57 -19.92 -14.96
C GLY A 167 3.79 -21.17 -14.54
N THR A 168 4.42 -22.10 -13.85
CA THR A 168 3.84 -23.45 -13.59
C THR A 168 2.88 -23.47 -12.42
N THR A 169 2.96 -22.49 -11.52
CA THR A 169 2.17 -22.50 -10.28
C THR A 169 1.18 -21.36 -10.31
N ARG A 170 -0.11 -21.67 -10.34
CA ARG A 170 -1.15 -20.65 -10.25
C ARG A 170 -1.31 -20.25 -8.78
N GLU A 171 -1.06 -18.97 -8.50
CA GLU A 171 -1.17 -18.42 -7.16
C GLU A 171 -2.24 -17.33 -7.09
N ARG A 172 -2.83 -17.18 -5.90
CA ARG A 172 -3.91 -16.23 -5.63
C ARG A 172 -3.41 -15.05 -4.81
N PHE A 173 -3.84 -13.86 -5.18
CA PHE A 173 -3.46 -12.60 -4.56
C PHE A 173 -4.68 -11.75 -4.25
N GLU A 174 -4.58 -10.90 -3.23
CA GLU A 174 -5.68 -10.03 -2.81
C GLU A 174 -5.20 -8.60 -2.55
N TRP A 175 -5.75 -7.65 -3.30
CA TRP A 175 -5.68 -6.24 -2.99
C TRP A 175 -6.64 -5.92 -1.85
N ARG A 176 -6.11 -5.27 -0.82
CA ARG A 176 -6.86 -4.79 0.34
C ARG A 176 -6.68 -3.28 0.47
N LYS A 177 -7.78 -2.55 0.62
CA LYS A 177 -7.71 -1.12 0.95
C LYS A 177 -7.00 -0.94 2.29
N SER A 178 -6.06 0.00 2.36
CA SER A 178 -5.19 0.19 3.51
C SER A 178 -5.02 1.67 3.84
N HIS A 179 -5.11 1.95 5.14
CA HIS A 179 -4.76 3.22 5.79
C HIS A 179 -3.61 3.01 6.80
N GLY A 180 -2.92 1.86 6.67
CA GLY A 180 -1.94 1.33 7.63
C GLY A 180 -0.58 2.02 7.57
N ASN A 181 0.29 1.72 8.54
CA ASN A 181 1.61 2.34 8.64
C ASN A 181 2.47 2.05 7.41
N GLU A 182 2.30 0.91 6.76
CA GLU A 182 3.03 0.53 5.55
C GLU A 182 2.77 1.51 4.40
N ILE A 183 1.50 1.94 4.25
CA ILE A 183 1.11 2.97 3.28
C ILE A 183 1.63 4.34 3.72
N LYS A 184 1.56 4.63 5.03
CA LYS A 184 2.04 5.90 5.57
C LYS A 184 3.55 6.10 5.44
N GLU A 185 4.30 5.03 5.61
CA GLU A 185 5.75 5.03 5.41
C GLU A 185 6.10 5.16 3.93
N LEU A 186 5.26 4.63 3.02
CA LEU A 186 5.47 4.75 1.57
C LEU A 186 5.27 6.19 1.06
N ALA A 187 4.24 6.91 1.52
CA ALA A 187 3.89 8.22 0.96
C ALA A 187 3.31 9.27 1.95
N GLY A 188 3.52 9.12 3.26
CA GLY A 188 3.10 10.09 4.29
C GLY A 188 1.69 9.87 4.85
N PHE A 189 0.82 10.88 4.89
CA PHE A 189 -0.58 10.72 5.35
C PHE A 189 -1.49 10.12 4.27
N SER A 190 -1.03 9.07 3.60
CA SER A 190 -1.71 8.48 2.46
C SER A 190 -2.65 7.33 2.83
N TYR A 191 -3.62 7.10 1.96
CA TYR A 191 -4.39 5.87 1.86
C TYR A 191 -4.03 5.19 0.53
N GLY A 192 -4.35 3.91 0.40
CA GLY A 192 -4.02 3.16 -0.81
C GLY A 192 -4.43 1.70 -0.75
N TRP A 193 -3.74 0.89 -1.52
CA TRP A 193 -3.97 -0.55 -1.60
C TRP A 193 -2.69 -1.31 -1.32
N LYS A 194 -2.84 -2.44 -0.65
CA LYS A 194 -1.77 -3.42 -0.45
C LYS A 194 -2.15 -4.73 -1.10
N LEU A 195 -1.21 -5.36 -1.78
CA LEU A 195 -1.38 -6.68 -2.36
C LEU A 195 -0.82 -7.71 -1.40
N VAL A 196 -1.63 -8.70 -1.04
CA VAL A 196 -1.21 -9.84 -0.25
C VAL A 196 -1.16 -11.11 -1.08
N ARG A 197 -0.19 -11.97 -0.79
CA ARG A 197 -0.06 -13.31 -1.37
C ARG A 197 -0.81 -14.30 -0.48
N LEU A 198 -1.80 -15.01 -1.03
CA LEU A 198 -2.64 -15.93 -0.26
C LEU A 198 -2.03 -17.33 -0.12
N ALA A 199 -1.13 -17.72 -1.03
CA ALA A 199 -0.50 -19.04 -1.07
C ALA A 199 0.94 -19.07 -0.50
N GLY A 200 1.39 -17.99 0.15
CA GLY A 200 2.73 -17.92 0.75
C GLY A 200 2.82 -18.60 2.12
N PRO A 201 4.04 -18.77 2.69
CA PRO A 201 4.20 -19.20 4.06
C PRO A 201 3.42 -18.23 4.97
N VAL A 202 2.38 -18.74 5.64
CA VAL A 202 1.70 -17.96 6.67
C VAL A 202 2.68 -17.87 7.82
N ASN A 203 3.29 -16.70 8.01
CA ASN A 203 4.13 -16.49 9.17
C ASN A 203 3.22 -16.49 10.40
N ASN A 204 3.51 -17.38 11.36
CA ASN A 204 2.80 -17.50 12.64
C ASN A 204 2.91 -16.24 13.52
N VAL A 205 3.55 -15.17 13.03
CA VAL A 205 3.68 -13.84 13.65
C VAL A 205 2.47 -12.93 13.32
N GLY A 206 1.31 -13.55 13.11
CA GLY A 206 -0.02 -12.95 13.30
C GLY A 206 -0.06 -12.12 14.59
N GLY A 207 -0.52 -10.86 14.57
CA GLY A 207 -0.40 -10.06 15.78
C GLY A 207 -0.66 -8.56 15.67
N ARG A 208 -0.59 -7.87 16.81
CA ARG A 208 -0.76 -6.40 16.91
C ARG A 208 0.34 -5.69 16.11
N ARG A 209 -0.02 -4.53 15.52
CA ARG A 209 0.82 -3.75 14.59
C ARG A 209 2.25 -3.46 15.09
N LYS A 210 2.50 -3.41 16.41
CA LYS A 210 3.81 -3.10 16.99
C LYS A 210 4.75 -4.30 17.16
N GLU A 211 4.21 -5.52 17.12
CA GLU A 211 4.92 -6.77 17.45
C GLU A 211 5.20 -7.63 16.20
N ARG A 212 4.79 -7.15 15.03
CA ARG A 212 4.76 -7.89 13.78
C ARG A 212 5.90 -7.47 12.87
N ASP A 213 6.48 -8.45 12.19
CA ASP A 213 7.48 -8.22 11.15
C ASP A 213 6.91 -7.36 10.02
N ARG A 214 7.70 -6.35 9.62
CA ARG A 214 7.36 -5.48 8.49
C ARG A 214 7.18 -6.31 7.21
N GLY A 215 6.20 -5.92 6.40
CA GLY A 215 5.90 -6.62 5.14
C GLY A 215 4.89 -7.76 5.27
N TYR A 216 4.23 -7.94 6.42
CA TYR A 216 3.14 -8.89 6.57
C TYR A 216 1.86 -8.20 7.09
N THR A 217 0.67 -8.66 6.73
CA THR A 217 -0.64 -8.15 7.24
C THR A 217 -1.13 -8.88 8.47
N SER A 218 -1.89 -8.23 9.37
CA SER A 218 -2.33 -8.72 10.71
C SER A 218 -2.72 -10.21 10.83
N ASP A 219 -3.24 -10.81 9.77
CA ASP A 219 -3.59 -12.23 9.60
C ASP A 219 -2.43 -13.15 9.16
N GLY A 220 -1.20 -12.66 9.10
CA GLY A 220 0.03 -13.42 8.79
C GLY A 220 0.41 -13.48 7.32
N LEU A 221 -0.34 -12.82 6.43
CA LEU A 221 -0.09 -12.90 4.98
C LEU A 221 1.01 -11.93 4.53
N GLU A 222 1.85 -12.38 3.61
CA GLU A 222 2.92 -11.58 3.02
C GLU A 222 2.36 -10.46 2.15
N ILE A 223 2.88 -9.24 2.31
CA ILE A 223 2.62 -8.09 1.45
C ILE A 223 3.67 -8.11 0.33
N VAL A 224 3.20 -8.14 -0.91
CA VAL A 224 4.05 -8.29 -2.10
C VAL A 224 4.07 -7.05 -3.00
N ALA A 225 3.12 -6.14 -2.82
CA ALA A 225 3.14 -4.82 -3.46
C ALA A 225 2.28 -3.81 -2.69
N LEU A 226 2.56 -2.53 -2.89
CA LEU A 226 1.79 -1.40 -2.37
C LEU A 226 1.58 -0.36 -3.46
N ILE A 227 0.42 0.27 -3.45
CA ILE A 227 0.17 1.53 -4.14
C ILE A 227 -0.45 2.52 -3.15
N ALA A 228 0.16 3.68 -3.01
CA ALA A 228 -0.31 4.75 -2.13
C ALA A 228 -0.63 6.00 -2.95
N HIS A 229 -1.78 6.60 -2.68
CA HIS A 229 -2.07 7.95 -3.16
C HIS A 229 -1.00 8.90 -2.60
N ASN A 230 -0.49 9.80 -3.43
CA ASN A 230 0.53 10.71 -2.95
C ASN A 230 -0.11 11.83 -2.11
N ALA A 231 0.29 11.94 -0.84
CA ALA A 231 -0.15 13.01 0.07
C ALA A 231 0.81 14.21 0.09
N SER A 232 1.90 14.19 -0.70
CA SER A 232 2.92 15.25 -0.72
C SER A 232 2.49 16.48 -1.54
N TRP A 233 3.13 17.62 -1.28
CA TRP A 233 2.96 18.89 -2.02
C TRP A 233 3.41 18.86 -3.49
N SER A 234 3.66 17.69 -4.07
CA SER A 234 4.00 17.56 -5.48
C SER A 234 2.75 17.61 -6.34
N LEU A 235 2.61 18.67 -7.14
CA LEU A 235 1.48 18.85 -8.07
C LEU A 235 1.46 17.83 -9.22
N THR A 236 2.57 17.13 -9.46
CA THR A 236 2.71 16.22 -10.61
C THR A 236 2.74 14.75 -10.21
N LYS A 237 2.96 14.39 -8.94
CA LYS A 237 3.00 12.99 -8.50
C LYS A 237 1.63 12.57 -7.96
N GLY A 238 0.94 11.66 -8.65
CA GLY A 238 -0.39 11.19 -8.23
C GLY A 238 -0.35 10.02 -7.25
N PHE A 239 0.61 9.11 -7.40
CA PHE A 239 0.77 7.95 -6.51
C PHE A 239 2.23 7.47 -6.46
N ARG A 240 2.52 6.65 -5.45
CA ARG A 240 3.74 5.84 -5.36
C ARG A 240 3.38 4.36 -5.34
N PHE A 241 4.10 3.57 -6.12
CA PHE A 241 4.00 2.13 -6.18
C PHE A 241 5.34 1.51 -5.74
N THR A 242 5.29 0.39 -5.01
CA THR A 242 6.48 -0.41 -4.68
C THR A 242 6.14 -1.89 -4.65
N PHE A 243 7.05 -2.72 -5.14
CA PHE A 243 7.07 -4.15 -4.81
C PHE A 243 7.60 -4.34 -3.38
N MET A 244 7.23 -5.45 -2.76
CA MET A 244 7.65 -5.85 -1.42
C MET A 244 7.81 -7.37 -1.34
N GLY A 245 8.48 -7.87 -0.30
CA GLY A 245 8.61 -9.31 -0.04
C GLY A 245 9.08 -10.08 -1.29
N ALA A 246 8.42 -11.20 -1.56
CA ALA A 246 8.65 -12.03 -2.74
C ALA A 246 8.31 -11.34 -4.08
N GLY A 247 7.67 -10.17 -4.08
CA GLY A 247 7.49 -9.35 -5.27
C GLY A 247 8.79 -8.65 -5.73
N LEU A 248 9.80 -8.51 -4.86
CA LEU A 248 11.08 -7.85 -5.19
C LEU A 248 12.13 -8.80 -5.80
N THR A 249 11.87 -10.10 -5.79
CA THR A 249 12.86 -11.12 -6.15
C THR A 249 12.86 -11.45 -7.63
N GLY A 250 11.87 -10.98 -8.40
CA GLY A 250 11.64 -11.35 -9.80
C GLY A 250 11.16 -12.80 -10.00
N THR A 251 11.09 -13.61 -8.94
CA THR A 251 10.75 -15.04 -9.07
C THR A 251 9.30 -15.29 -9.47
N MET A 252 8.43 -14.29 -9.32
CA MET A 252 7.03 -14.38 -9.74
C MET A 252 6.84 -14.22 -11.25
N GLY A 253 7.84 -13.70 -11.96
CA GLY A 253 7.85 -13.57 -13.42
C GLY A 253 7.23 -12.27 -13.93
N GLU A 254 7.50 -11.99 -15.21
CA GLU A 254 7.12 -10.73 -15.87
C GLU A 254 5.60 -10.55 -15.93
N ASN A 255 4.85 -11.60 -16.31
CA ASN A 255 3.40 -11.51 -16.44
C ASN A 255 2.73 -11.17 -15.10
N TRP A 256 3.24 -11.69 -13.99
CA TRP A 256 2.80 -11.31 -12.65
C TRP A 256 3.05 -9.83 -12.39
N GLU A 257 4.26 -9.33 -12.64
CA GLU A 257 4.57 -7.92 -12.42
C GLU A 257 3.65 -6.99 -13.23
N ILE A 258 3.38 -7.34 -14.49
CA ILE A 258 2.50 -6.57 -15.37
C ILE A 258 1.06 -6.56 -14.85
N VAL A 259 0.52 -7.71 -14.45
CA VAL A 259 -0.84 -7.80 -13.89
C VAL A 259 -0.94 -7.05 -12.56
N VAL A 260 0.09 -7.12 -11.71
CA VAL A 260 0.14 -6.38 -10.44
C VAL A 260 0.15 -4.88 -10.68
N VAL A 261 1.03 -4.37 -11.53
CA VAL A 261 1.10 -2.93 -11.83
C VAL A 261 -0.20 -2.46 -12.47
N THR A 262 -0.72 -3.20 -13.46
CA THR A 262 -1.94 -2.83 -14.18
C THR A 262 -3.17 -2.83 -13.26
N SER A 263 -3.32 -3.84 -12.40
CA SER A 263 -4.41 -3.88 -11.42
C SER A 263 -4.30 -2.77 -10.38
N ALA A 264 -3.09 -2.46 -9.90
CA ALA A 264 -2.86 -1.34 -8.99
C ALA A 264 -3.28 0.01 -9.60
N LEU A 265 -2.88 0.26 -10.85
CA LEU A 265 -3.27 1.46 -11.61
C LEU A 265 -4.78 1.58 -11.75
N GLN A 266 -5.45 0.47 -12.06
CA GLN A 266 -6.91 0.46 -12.20
C GLN A 266 -7.60 0.81 -10.87
N LEU A 267 -7.16 0.20 -9.76
CA LEU A 267 -7.73 0.49 -8.44
C LEU A 267 -7.48 1.93 -8.00
N TRP A 268 -6.29 2.46 -8.26
CA TRP A 268 -5.99 3.87 -8.02
C TRP A 268 -6.90 4.79 -8.87
N PHE A 269 -7.09 4.47 -10.15
CA PHE A 269 -7.94 5.26 -11.04
C PHE A 269 -9.42 5.22 -10.64
N ILE A 270 -9.89 4.08 -10.13
CA ILE A 270 -11.23 3.95 -9.53
C ILE A 270 -11.37 4.84 -8.30
N ASP A 271 -10.40 4.82 -7.37
CA ASP A 271 -10.42 5.68 -6.18
C ASP A 271 -10.44 7.18 -6.54
N VAL A 272 -9.64 7.60 -7.53
CA VAL A 272 -9.61 9.01 -7.98
C VAL A 272 -10.95 9.43 -8.58
N GLN A 273 -11.60 8.57 -9.37
CA GLN A 273 -12.92 8.85 -9.90
C GLN A 273 -14.00 8.90 -8.82
N ASP A 274 -13.99 7.97 -7.86
CA ASP A 274 -14.95 7.92 -6.74
C ASP A 274 -14.87 9.23 -5.92
N ALA A 275 -13.64 9.68 -5.64
CA ALA A 275 -13.38 10.95 -4.95
C ALA A 275 -13.80 12.19 -5.75
N ALA A 276 -13.73 12.16 -7.09
CA ALA A 276 -14.16 13.26 -7.95
C ALA A 276 -15.69 13.35 -8.12
N THR A 277 -16.43 12.29 -7.82
CA THR A 277 -17.89 12.23 -7.95
C THR A 277 -18.67 12.30 -6.62
N SER A 278 -17.95 12.32 -5.50
CA SER A 278 -18.51 12.45 -4.14
C SER A 278 -18.60 13.91 -3.72
#